data_AF-A0A353M2F1-F1
#
_entry.id   AF-A0A353M2F1-F1
#
_cell.length_a   1.000
_cell.length_b   1.000
_cell.length_c   1.000
_cell.angle_alpha   90.00
_cell.angle_beta   90.00
_cell.angle_gamma   90.00
#
_symmetry.space_group_name_H-M   'P 1'
#
loop_
_entity.id
_entity.type
_entity.pdbx_description
1 polymer ?
#
loop_
_entity_poly.entity_id
_entity_poly.type
_entity_poly.pdbx_seq_one_letter_code
_entity_poly.pdbx_strand_id
1 'polypeptide(L)'
;PEVVLTDSATNSLASGWSPIGSHHVKVDLVPGEEKTFVFILGYVENPRDEKWAAHGIINKAKAHQMMAEFKENNQVEEGLARLKSYWDGLLRKFQIESGDQKLNRMVNIWNPYQCMVTFNMSRSASYFESGIGRGMGFRDSNQDLLSFVHQVPARARQRILEIASTQFEDGSAYHQYQPLTKKGNNAIGSGFNDDPLWLIVGTAAYIKETGEFAILDEEVPFDSDP
;
A
#
# COMPACT_ATOMS: atom_id res chain seq x y z
N PRO A 1 -7.15 1.46 -31.31
CA PRO A 1 -8.42 0.79 -30.93
C PRO A 1 -9.55 1.19 -31.90
N GLU A 2 -10.23 0.22 -32.53
CA GLU A 2 -11.22 0.47 -33.59
C GLU A 2 -12.32 1.46 -33.18
N VAL A 3 -12.90 1.28 -31.98
CA VAL A 3 -13.97 2.13 -31.43
C VAL A 3 -13.59 3.61 -31.26
N VAL A 4 -12.28 3.90 -31.14
CA VAL A 4 -11.76 5.27 -31.08
C VAL A 4 -11.67 5.87 -32.49
N LEU A 5 -11.27 5.06 -33.48
CA LEU A 5 -11.15 5.50 -34.87
C LEU A 5 -12.53 5.74 -35.51
N THR A 6 -13.56 5.01 -35.08
CA THR A 6 -14.92 5.13 -35.59
C THR A 6 -15.77 6.15 -34.84
N ASP A 7 -15.23 6.82 -33.82
CA ASP A 7 -15.96 7.78 -32.95
C ASP A 7 -17.30 7.21 -32.41
N SER A 8 -17.32 5.91 -32.10
CA SER A 8 -18.54 5.22 -31.71
C SER A 8 -18.26 4.05 -30.77
N ALA A 9 -18.82 4.13 -29.56
CA ALA A 9 -18.80 3.03 -28.61
C ALA A 9 -19.81 1.96 -29.04
N THR A 10 -19.39 0.69 -28.99
CA THR A 10 -20.22 -0.44 -29.42
C THR A 10 -21.18 -0.94 -28.36
N ASN A 11 -21.12 -0.40 -27.13
CA ASN A 11 -21.86 -0.86 -25.96
C ASN A 11 -21.72 -2.38 -25.75
N SER A 12 -20.51 -2.91 -25.98
CA SER A 12 -20.24 -4.33 -25.82
C SER A 12 -20.42 -4.77 -24.37
N LEU A 13 -21.07 -5.92 -24.20
CA LEU A 13 -21.23 -6.59 -22.91
C LEU A 13 -20.28 -7.78 -22.87
N ALA A 14 -19.33 -7.76 -21.93
CA ALA A 14 -18.37 -8.84 -21.79
C ALA A 14 -19.04 -10.12 -21.25
N SER A 15 -18.72 -11.26 -21.84
CA SER A 15 -19.05 -12.60 -21.37
C SER A 15 -17.82 -13.49 -21.55
N GLY A 16 -17.01 -13.65 -20.50
CA GLY A 16 -15.67 -14.23 -20.59
C GLY A 16 -14.64 -13.28 -21.23
N TRP A 17 -13.55 -13.84 -21.77
CA TRP A 17 -12.46 -13.10 -22.44
C TRP A 17 -11.79 -12.03 -21.57
N SER A 18 -11.63 -10.81 -22.08
CA SER A 18 -10.90 -9.71 -21.44
C SER A 18 -11.86 -8.54 -21.13
N PRO A 19 -12.50 -8.52 -19.96
CA PRO A 19 -13.34 -7.40 -19.53
C PRO A 19 -12.54 -6.09 -19.46
N ILE A 20 -13.18 -4.99 -19.88
CA ILE A 20 -12.63 -3.64 -19.80
C ILE A 20 -13.71 -2.67 -19.31
N GLY A 21 -13.29 -1.51 -18.80
CA GLY A 21 -14.17 -0.36 -18.57
C GLY A 21 -13.86 0.75 -19.58
N SER A 22 -14.86 1.19 -20.33
CA SER A 22 -14.72 2.27 -21.32
C SER A 22 -15.99 3.11 -21.37
N HIS A 23 -15.84 4.44 -21.44
CA HIS A 23 -16.92 5.39 -21.61
C HIS A 23 -16.59 6.33 -22.77
N HIS A 24 -17.59 6.66 -23.60
CA HIS A 24 -17.46 7.64 -24.67
C HIS A 24 -18.19 8.92 -24.27
N VAL A 25 -17.44 10.01 -24.11
CA VAL A 25 -17.97 11.32 -23.71
C VAL A 25 -17.65 12.32 -24.83
N LYS A 26 -18.71 12.87 -25.46
CA LYS A 26 -18.56 13.95 -26.45
C LYS A 26 -18.57 15.30 -25.75
N VAL A 27 -17.65 16.17 -26.15
CA VAL A 27 -17.52 17.52 -25.63
C VAL A 27 -17.24 18.47 -26.79
N ASP A 28 -18.04 19.53 -26.87
CA ASP A 28 -17.77 20.69 -27.69
C ASP A 28 -17.21 21.79 -26.78
N LEU A 29 -16.16 22.49 -27.22
CA LEU A 29 -15.54 23.60 -26.49
C LEU A 29 -15.46 24.81 -27.41
N VAL A 30 -15.83 25.99 -26.93
CA VAL A 30 -15.51 27.25 -27.61
C VAL A 30 -14.06 27.67 -27.32
N PRO A 31 -13.47 28.60 -28.11
CA PRO A 31 -12.11 29.07 -27.85
C PRO A 31 -11.95 29.63 -26.42
N GLY A 32 -11.02 29.04 -25.66
CA GLY A 32 -10.75 29.42 -24.27
C GLY A 32 -11.64 28.74 -23.22
N GLU A 33 -12.58 27.89 -23.61
CA GLU A 33 -13.38 27.10 -22.68
C GLU A 33 -12.58 25.89 -22.16
N GLU A 34 -12.72 25.62 -20.87
CA GLU A 34 -12.15 24.44 -20.20
C GLU A 34 -13.28 23.56 -19.64
N LYS A 35 -13.11 22.24 -19.74
CA LYS A 35 -14.02 21.28 -19.13
C LYS A 35 -13.26 20.15 -18.45
N THR A 36 -13.68 19.82 -17.23
CA THR A 36 -13.06 18.79 -16.40
C THR A 36 -13.99 17.59 -16.29
N PHE A 37 -13.40 16.40 -16.31
CA PHE A 37 -14.09 15.13 -16.08
C PHE A 37 -13.34 14.33 -15.02
N VAL A 38 -14.07 13.73 -14.09
CA VAL A 38 -13.52 12.89 -13.02
C VAL A 38 -13.86 11.44 -13.31
N PHE A 39 -12.83 10.59 -13.32
CA PHE A 39 -12.96 9.14 -13.50
C PHE A 39 -12.40 8.42 -12.29
N ILE A 40 -13.13 7.39 -11.82
CA ILE A 40 -12.81 6.67 -10.59
C ILE A 40 -12.64 5.18 -10.93
N LEU A 41 -11.51 4.61 -10.51
CA LEU A 41 -11.31 3.17 -10.44
C LEU A 41 -11.34 2.77 -8.96
N GLY A 42 -12.41 2.10 -8.54
CA GLY A 42 -12.68 1.78 -7.14
C GLY A 42 -12.61 0.30 -6.81
N TYR A 43 -12.22 -0.02 -5.57
CA TYR A 43 -12.34 -1.34 -4.96
C TYR A 43 -13.43 -1.29 -3.88
N VAL A 44 -14.44 -2.16 -3.97
CA VAL A 44 -15.59 -2.16 -3.05
C VAL A 44 -15.86 -3.56 -2.52
N GLU A 45 -15.96 -3.69 -1.21
CA GLU A 45 -16.35 -4.91 -0.52
C GLU A 45 -17.70 -4.76 0.20
N ASN A 46 -18.56 -5.76 0.03
CA ASN A 46 -19.79 -5.89 0.78
C ASN A 46 -19.67 -7.06 1.78
N PRO A 47 -20.26 -6.94 2.99
CA PRO A 47 -20.51 -8.08 3.86
C PRO A 47 -21.18 -9.23 3.10
N ARG A 48 -20.96 -10.46 3.55
CA ARG A 48 -21.40 -11.68 2.83
C ARG A 48 -22.92 -11.72 2.64
N ASP A 49 -23.66 -11.26 3.64
CA ASP A 49 -25.11 -11.15 3.70
C ASP A 49 -25.67 -9.96 2.90
N GLU A 50 -24.86 -8.94 2.61
CA GLU A 50 -25.25 -7.75 1.85
C GLU A 50 -24.73 -7.74 0.40
N LYS A 51 -24.22 -8.87 -0.11
CA LYS A 51 -23.61 -8.92 -1.46
C LYS A 51 -24.57 -8.59 -2.59
N TRP A 52 -25.87 -8.83 -2.40
CA TRP A 52 -26.87 -8.81 -3.47
C TRP A 52 -28.01 -7.84 -3.15
N ALA A 53 -28.33 -6.97 -4.11
CA ALA A 53 -29.56 -6.16 -4.05
C ALA A 53 -30.79 -6.97 -4.52
N ALA A 54 -30.56 -7.92 -5.43
CA ALA A 54 -31.52 -8.92 -5.90
C ALA A 54 -30.76 -10.11 -6.49
N HIS A 55 -31.46 -11.19 -6.84
CA HIS A 55 -30.84 -12.36 -7.46
C HIS A 55 -30.08 -11.96 -8.74
N GLY A 56 -28.77 -12.25 -8.78
CA GLY A 56 -27.89 -11.90 -9.91
C GLY A 56 -27.51 -10.42 -10.02
N ILE A 57 -27.93 -9.55 -9.09
CA ILE A 57 -27.64 -8.12 -9.11
C ILE A 57 -26.80 -7.74 -7.88
N ILE A 58 -25.52 -7.42 -8.11
CA ILE A 58 -24.61 -6.97 -7.05
C ILE A 58 -25.13 -5.70 -6.37
N ASN A 59 -24.97 -5.62 -5.05
CA ASN A 59 -25.26 -4.43 -4.26
C ASN A 59 -24.21 -3.33 -4.53
N LYS A 60 -24.66 -2.17 -5.04
CA LYS A 60 -23.81 -1.05 -5.44
C LYS A 60 -23.83 0.12 -4.46
N ALA A 61 -24.50 0.00 -3.32
CA ALA A 61 -24.68 1.10 -2.37
C ALA A 61 -23.35 1.76 -1.97
N LYS A 62 -22.36 0.95 -1.59
CA LYS A 62 -21.01 1.44 -1.23
C LYS A 62 -20.23 2.02 -2.42
N ALA A 63 -20.43 1.49 -3.64
CA ALA A 63 -19.82 2.04 -4.83
C ALA A 63 -20.37 3.44 -5.15
N HIS A 64 -21.68 3.63 -5.04
CA HIS A 64 -22.30 4.95 -5.22
C HIS A 64 -21.87 5.94 -4.13
N GLN A 65 -21.70 5.47 -2.88
CA GLN A 65 -21.15 6.29 -1.80
C GLN A 65 -19.72 6.76 -2.13
N MET A 66 -18.83 5.85 -2.55
CA MET A 66 -17.46 6.21 -2.96
C MET A 66 -17.46 7.21 -4.13
N MET A 67 -18.32 7.01 -5.13
CA MET A 67 -18.44 7.94 -6.26
C MET A 67 -18.92 9.33 -5.83
N ALA A 68 -19.80 9.40 -4.83
CA ALA A 68 -20.31 10.67 -4.31
C ALA A 68 -19.25 11.49 -3.55
N GLU A 69 -18.20 10.85 -3.04
CA GLU A 69 -17.07 11.53 -2.38
C GLU A 69 -16.19 12.31 -3.37
N PHE A 70 -16.22 11.98 -4.67
CA PHE A 70 -15.39 12.59 -5.71
C PHE A 70 -16.23 13.00 -6.93
N LYS A 71 -17.49 13.40 -6.71
CA LYS A 71 -18.43 13.74 -7.78
C LYS A 71 -18.12 15.09 -8.43
N GLU A 72 -17.72 16.07 -7.61
CA GLU A 72 -17.48 17.45 -8.02
C GLU A 72 -15.97 17.76 -8.01
N ASN A 73 -15.52 18.69 -8.87
CA ASN A 73 -14.11 19.03 -9.02
C ASN A 73 -13.45 19.47 -7.70
N ASN A 74 -14.14 20.27 -6.89
CA ASN A 74 -13.63 20.76 -5.61
C ASN A 74 -13.34 19.60 -4.64
N GLN A 75 -14.13 18.52 -4.67
CA GLN A 75 -13.90 17.35 -3.82
C GLN A 75 -12.60 16.60 -4.20
N VAL A 76 -12.28 16.55 -5.49
CA VAL A 76 -11.01 16.00 -5.99
C VAL A 76 -9.83 16.87 -5.56
N GLU A 77 -9.96 18.20 -5.69
CA GLU A 77 -8.94 19.16 -5.25
C GLU A 77 -8.68 19.07 -3.74
N GLU A 78 -9.74 18.97 -2.92
CA GLU A 78 -9.63 18.74 -1.50
C GLU A 78 -8.95 17.40 -1.19
N GLY A 79 -9.27 16.33 -1.93
CA GLY A 79 -8.60 15.03 -1.84
C GLY A 79 -7.10 15.13 -2.13
N LEU A 80 -6.72 15.85 -3.19
CA LEU A 80 -5.33 16.10 -3.54
C LEU A 80 -4.62 16.96 -2.47
N ALA A 81 -5.29 17.96 -1.91
CA ALA A 81 -4.75 18.78 -0.83
C ALA A 81 -4.49 17.97 0.44
N ARG A 82 -5.42 17.07 0.81
CA ARG A 82 -5.23 16.11 1.92
C ARG A 82 -4.04 15.18 1.66
N LEU A 83 -3.90 14.67 0.43
CA LEU A 83 -2.76 13.82 0.05
C LEU A 83 -1.42 14.56 0.15
N LYS A 84 -1.36 15.83 -0.32
CA LYS A 84 -0.18 16.69 -0.19
C LYS A 84 0.17 16.90 1.28
N SER A 85 -0.81 17.29 2.11
CA SER A 85 -0.60 17.51 3.54
C SER A 85 -0.14 16.26 4.27
N TYR A 86 -0.64 15.08 3.88
CA TYR A 86 -0.17 13.79 4.39
C TYR A 86 1.32 13.58 4.08
N TRP A 87 1.74 13.75 2.82
CA TRP A 87 3.14 13.59 2.43
C TRP A 87 4.04 14.65 3.07
N ASP A 88 3.63 15.91 3.09
CA ASP A 88 4.36 16.98 3.77
C ASP A 88 4.55 16.64 5.26
N GLY A 89 3.53 16.07 5.89
CA GLY A 89 3.55 15.61 7.27
C GLY A 89 4.59 14.51 7.54
N LEU A 90 4.77 13.58 6.59
CA LEU A 90 5.74 12.50 6.66
C LEU A 90 7.17 12.97 6.35
N LEU A 91 7.34 13.75 5.27
CA LEU A 91 8.66 14.13 4.77
C LEU A 91 9.34 15.15 5.68
N ARG A 92 8.58 16.02 6.36
CA ARG A 92 9.14 17.05 7.26
C ARG A 92 9.80 16.53 8.54
N LYS A 93 9.74 15.22 8.82
CA LYS A 93 10.25 14.62 10.07
C LYS A 93 11.77 14.74 10.19
N PHE A 94 12.48 14.65 9.07
CA PHE A 94 13.91 14.88 9.00
C PHE A 94 14.23 15.66 7.73
N GLN A 95 14.88 16.80 7.88
CA GLN A 95 15.22 17.70 6.79
C GLN A 95 16.62 18.26 7.03
N ILE A 96 17.35 18.49 5.94
CA ILE A 96 18.64 19.17 5.97
C ILE A 96 18.62 20.38 5.04
N GLU A 97 19.47 21.35 5.37
CA GLU A 97 19.83 22.44 4.49
C GLU A 97 21.35 22.47 4.39
N SER A 98 21.85 22.17 3.19
CA SER A 98 23.28 22.21 2.87
C SER A 98 23.53 23.00 1.59
N GLY A 99 24.80 23.29 1.29
CA GLY A 99 25.20 23.88 0.02
C GLY A 99 25.03 22.96 -1.20
N ASP A 100 24.73 21.67 -1.01
CA ASP A 100 24.51 20.72 -2.09
C ASP A 100 23.02 20.41 -2.28
N GLN A 101 22.45 20.95 -3.37
CA GLN A 101 21.04 20.72 -3.72
C GLN A 101 20.70 19.25 -4.05
N LYS A 102 21.69 18.44 -4.48
CA LYS A 102 21.48 17.01 -4.71
C LYS A 102 21.32 16.28 -3.39
N LEU A 103 22.17 16.59 -2.41
CA LEU A 103 22.06 16.05 -1.07
C LEU A 103 20.73 16.45 -0.43
N ASN A 104 20.37 17.74 -0.49
CA ASN A 104 19.12 18.24 0.07
C ASN A 104 17.91 17.48 -0.51
N ARG A 105 17.77 17.37 -1.83
CA ARG A 105 16.58 16.70 -2.41
C ARG A 105 16.51 15.20 -2.11
N MET A 106 17.66 14.54 -1.95
CA MET A 106 17.69 13.11 -1.63
C MET A 106 17.24 12.87 -0.20
N VAL A 107 17.80 13.61 0.75
CA VAL A 107 17.45 13.46 2.17
C VAL A 107 16.04 13.97 2.46
N ASN A 108 15.63 15.07 1.82
CA ASN A 108 14.39 15.76 2.16
C ASN A 108 13.15 15.20 1.45
N ILE A 109 13.30 14.54 0.30
CA ILE A 109 12.18 14.15 -0.56
C ILE A 109 12.32 12.70 -1.03
N TRP A 110 13.29 12.42 -1.90
CA TRP A 110 13.24 11.20 -2.71
C TRP A 110 13.56 9.93 -1.94
N ASN A 111 14.58 9.96 -1.08
CA ASN A 111 14.93 8.82 -0.26
C ASN A 111 13.81 8.47 0.76
N PRO A 112 13.32 9.42 1.60
CA PRO A 112 12.22 9.13 2.52
C PRO A 112 10.93 8.70 1.81
N TYR A 113 10.62 9.27 0.64
CA TYR A 113 9.49 8.83 -0.18
C TYR A 113 9.66 7.36 -0.61
N GLN A 114 10.84 6.99 -1.11
CA GLN A 114 11.14 5.60 -1.49
C GLN A 114 11.06 4.63 -0.32
N CYS A 115 11.52 5.03 0.88
CA CYS A 115 11.42 4.23 2.10
C CYS A 115 9.96 3.92 2.48
N MET A 116 9.05 4.87 2.28
CA MET A 116 7.61 4.61 2.45
C MET A 116 7.03 3.70 1.36
N VAL A 117 7.52 3.81 0.12
CA VAL A 117 7.11 2.90 -0.96
C VAL A 117 7.55 1.46 -0.65
N THR A 118 8.79 1.24 -0.21
CA THR A 118 9.26 -0.11 0.18
C THR A 118 8.52 -0.63 1.40
N PHE A 119 8.18 0.22 2.37
CA PHE A 119 7.34 -0.22 3.49
C PHE A 119 5.95 -0.73 3.05
N ASN A 120 5.31 -0.01 2.12
CA ASN A 120 3.95 -0.34 1.65
C ASN A 120 3.94 -1.50 0.65
N MET A 121 4.93 -1.56 -0.25
CA MET A 121 4.95 -2.51 -1.36
C MET A 121 5.92 -3.68 -1.13
N SER A 122 6.86 -3.53 -0.20
CA SER A 122 7.99 -4.43 0.01
C SER A 122 8.68 -4.79 -1.30
N ARG A 123 8.63 -6.06 -1.71
CA ARG A 123 9.13 -6.57 -3.00
C ARG A 123 8.02 -7.23 -3.82
N SER A 124 6.77 -6.82 -3.58
CA SER A 124 5.59 -7.45 -4.20
C SER A 124 5.44 -7.09 -5.68
N ALA A 125 5.29 -5.80 -6.01
CA ALA A 125 4.97 -5.33 -7.35
C ALA A 125 5.86 -4.16 -7.77
N SER A 126 6.49 -4.29 -8.93
CA SER A 126 7.20 -3.24 -9.65
C SER A 126 7.18 -3.55 -11.15
N TYR A 127 7.88 -2.77 -11.97
CA TYR A 127 8.05 -3.13 -13.39
C TYR A 127 8.99 -4.34 -13.61
N PHE A 128 9.60 -4.86 -12.55
CA PHE A 128 10.44 -6.06 -12.58
C PHE A 128 9.85 -7.20 -11.73
N GLU A 129 9.28 -6.88 -10.57
CA GLU A 129 8.61 -7.83 -9.67
C GLU A 129 7.13 -7.94 -10.03
N SER A 130 6.67 -9.13 -10.43
CA SER A 130 5.40 -9.30 -11.14
C SER A 130 4.13 -9.25 -10.29
N GLY A 131 4.22 -9.11 -8.97
CA GLY A 131 3.05 -9.16 -8.07
C GLY A 131 2.52 -10.56 -7.77
N ILE A 132 3.20 -11.63 -8.22
CA ILE A 132 2.70 -13.02 -8.09
C ILE A 132 3.45 -13.81 -7.02
N GLY A 133 4.79 -13.81 -7.07
CA GLY A 133 5.60 -14.87 -6.44
C GLY A 133 6.22 -14.54 -5.09
N ARG A 134 6.23 -13.27 -4.66
CA ARG A 134 6.91 -12.86 -3.42
C ARG A 134 5.93 -12.21 -2.43
N GLY A 135 5.77 -12.86 -1.28
CA GLY A 135 5.37 -12.19 -0.04
C GLY A 135 6.47 -11.26 0.48
N MET A 136 6.28 -10.72 1.67
CA MET A 136 7.28 -9.86 2.32
C MET A 136 8.38 -10.70 2.99
N GLY A 137 9.64 -10.43 2.68
CA GLY A 137 10.76 -11.09 3.35
C GLY A 137 10.87 -10.71 4.83
N PHE A 138 11.24 -11.66 5.69
CA PHE A 138 11.43 -11.41 7.13
C PHE A 138 12.57 -10.41 7.37
N ARG A 139 13.76 -10.71 6.85
CA ARG A 139 14.89 -9.79 6.82
C ARG A 139 14.58 -8.47 6.11
N ASP A 140 13.93 -8.52 4.95
CA ASP A 140 13.67 -7.30 4.17
C ASP A 140 12.74 -6.34 4.92
N SER A 141 11.73 -6.86 5.62
CA SER A 141 10.82 -6.03 6.39
C SER A 141 11.48 -5.38 7.61
N ASN A 142 12.39 -6.10 8.28
CA ASN A 142 13.17 -5.56 9.39
C ASN A 142 14.18 -4.49 8.94
N GLN A 143 14.83 -4.67 7.78
CA GLN A 143 15.71 -3.65 7.22
C GLN A 143 14.93 -2.43 6.73
N ASP A 144 13.80 -2.64 6.05
CA ASP A 144 12.94 -1.56 5.59
C ASP A 144 12.50 -0.71 6.82
N LEU A 145 12.24 -1.31 7.98
CA LEU A 145 11.88 -0.61 9.23
C LEU A 145 12.87 0.49 9.63
N LEU A 146 14.17 0.23 9.49
CA LEU A 146 15.23 1.19 9.80
C LEU A 146 15.07 2.50 9.03
N SER A 147 14.44 2.43 7.86
CA SER A 147 14.31 3.54 6.94
C SER A 147 13.04 4.38 7.14
N PHE A 148 11.99 3.85 7.78
CA PHE A 148 10.70 4.54 7.90
C PHE A 148 10.20 4.73 9.35
N VAL A 149 10.88 4.15 10.35
CA VAL A 149 10.41 4.20 11.74
C VAL A 149 10.21 5.62 12.28
N HIS A 150 11.06 6.57 11.87
CA HIS A 150 10.95 8.00 12.21
C HIS A 150 9.71 8.69 11.59
N GLN A 151 9.11 8.11 10.55
CA GLN A 151 7.97 8.69 9.85
C GLN A 151 6.64 8.16 10.39
N VAL A 152 6.56 6.83 10.62
CA VAL A 152 5.32 6.14 11.01
C VAL A 152 5.57 5.12 12.14
N PRO A 153 6.02 5.55 13.33
CA PRO A 153 6.43 4.64 14.40
C PRO A 153 5.32 3.68 14.84
N ALA A 154 4.06 4.12 14.89
CA ALA A 154 2.94 3.23 15.22
C ALA A 154 2.80 2.06 14.22
N ARG A 155 3.01 2.32 12.92
CA ARG A 155 2.97 1.27 11.88
C ARG A 155 4.23 0.39 11.92
N ALA A 156 5.37 0.95 12.32
CA ALA A 156 6.59 0.18 12.57
C ALA A 156 6.42 -0.81 13.72
N ARG A 157 5.83 -0.37 14.85
CA ARG A 157 5.47 -1.23 15.98
C ARG A 157 4.60 -2.39 15.54
N GLN A 158 3.50 -2.09 14.84
CA GLN A 158 2.59 -3.11 14.32
C GLN A 158 3.35 -4.11 13.42
N ARG A 159 4.22 -3.62 12.53
CA ARG A 159 5.00 -4.48 11.64
C ARG A 159 5.95 -5.41 12.38
N ILE A 160 6.61 -4.94 13.45
CA ILE A 160 7.48 -5.77 14.29
C ILE A 160 6.68 -6.93 14.88
N LEU A 161 5.54 -6.62 15.51
CA LEU A 161 4.70 -7.63 16.16
C LEU A 161 4.14 -8.63 15.14
N GLU A 162 3.73 -8.17 13.95
CA GLU A 162 3.27 -9.04 12.87
C GLU A 162 4.35 -10.01 12.39
N ILE A 163 5.59 -9.55 12.23
CA ILE A 163 6.70 -10.40 11.77
C ILE A 163 7.13 -11.36 12.88
N ALA A 164 7.25 -10.86 14.11
CA ALA A 164 7.58 -11.67 15.28
C ALA A 164 6.56 -12.79 15.49
N SER A 165 5.27 -12.54 15.20
CA SER A 165 4.21 -13.56 15.29
C SER A 165 4.38 -14.74 14.33
N THR A 166 5.32 -14.66 13.38
CA THR A 166 5.64 -15.75 12.45
C THR A 166 6.94 -16.47 12.80
N GLN A 167 7.62 -16.09 13.88
CA GLN A 167 8.82 -16.77 14.35
C GLN A 167 8.47 -18.16 14.92
N PHE A 168 9.38 -19.11 14.84
CA PHE A 168 9.24 -20.42 15.50
C PHE A 168 9.78 -20.38 16.94
N GLU A 169 9.32 -21.31 17.79
CA GLU A 169 9.76 -21.40 19.19
C GLU A 169 11.27 -21.63 19.37
N ASP A 170 11.93 -22.26 18.38
CA ASP A 170 13.38 -22.48 18.39
C ASP A 170 14.19 -21.21 18.02
N GLY A 171 13.49 -20.10 17.77
CA GLY A 171 14.06 -18.81 17.39
C GLY A 171 14.29 -18.65 15.88
N SER A 172 14.15 -19.72 15.08
CA SER A 172 14.20 -19.60 13.62
C SER A 172 12.94 -18.87 13.10
N ALA A 173 12.96 -18.42 11.85
CA ALA A 173 11.85 -17.68 11.26
C ALA A 173 11.57 -18.15 9.83
N TYR A 174 10.32 -17.98 9.38
CA TYR A 174 10.06 -18.07 7.94
C TYR A 174 10.89 -17.02 7.20
N HIS A 175 11.49 -17.42 6.09
CA HIS A 175 12.22 -16.48 5.24
C HIS A 175 11.29 -15.40 4.63
N GLN A 176 10.02 -15.75 4.48
CA GLN A 176 8.99 -14.89 3.87
C GLN A 176 7.65 -15.08 4.56
N TYR A 177 6.88 -13.99 4.73
CA TYR A 177 5.48 -14.01 5.18
C TYR A 177 4.56 -13.36 4.15
N GLN A 178 3.28 -13.75 4.15
CA GLN A 178 2.27 -13.23 3.26
C GLN A 178 1.48 -12.10 3.93
N PRO A 179 1.50 -10.85 3.42
CA PRO A 179 0.89 -9.70 4.10
C PRO A 179 -0.63 -9.81 4.26
N LEU A 180 -1.29 -10.42 3.28
CA LEU A 180 -2.74 -10.56 3.25
C LEU A 180 -3.25 -11.55 4.31
N THR A 181 -2.49 -12.60 4.59
CA THR A 181 -2.88 -13.65 5.56
C THR A 181 -2.17 -13.50 6.90
N LYS A 182 -1.10 -12.68 6.96
CA LYS A 182 -0.19 -12.53 8.10
C LYS A 182 0.40 -13.86 8.56
N LYS A 183 0.69 -14.77 7.63
CA LYS A 183 1.27 -16.09 7.90
C LYS A 183 2.58 -16.29 7.16
N GLY A 184 3.45 -17.12 7.72
CA GLY A 184 4.68 -17.59 7.07
C GLY A 184 4.44 -18.35 5.77
N ASN A 185 5.39 -18.28 4.84
CA ASN A 185 5.35 -19.03 3.59
C ASN A 185 5.94 -20.44 3.79
N ASN A 186 5.05 -21.41 4.00
CA ASN A 186 5.41 -22.84 4.16
C ASN A 186 6.16 -23.45 2.97
N ALA A 187 6.02 -22.91 1.76
CA ALA A 187 6.71 -23.45 0.59
C ALA A 187 8.21 -23.07 0.56
N ILE A 188 8.57 -21.93 1.15
CA ILE A 188 9.97 -21.50 1.30
C ILE A 188 10.54 -21.98 2.63
N GLY A 189 9.75 -21.90 3.70
CA GLY A 189 10.14 -22.38 5.02
C GLY A 189 11.18 -21.49 5.72
N SER A 190 11.98 -22.13 6.57
CA SER A 190 13.03 -21.55 7.43
C SER A 190 14.44 -21.89 6.88
N GLY A 191 15.49 -21.71 7.68
CA GLY A 191 16.87 -22.17 7.37
C GLY A 191 17.83 -21.09 6.88
N PHE A 192 17.38 -19.83 6.85
CA PHE A 192 18.21 -18.66 6.58
C PHE A 192 18.67 -18.08 7.92
N ASN A 193 19.83 -18.53 8.38
CA ASN A 193 20.27 -18.32 9.77
C ASN A 193 20.57 -16.85 10.15
N ASP A 194 20.55 -15.92 9.18
CA ASP A 194 20.62 -14.49 9.47
C ASP A 194 19.26 -13.87 9.81
N ASP A 195 18.13 -14.46 9.37
CA ASP A 195 16.78 -13.91 9.56
C ASP A 195 16.46 -13.60 11.03
N PRO A 196 16.69 -14.49 12.02
CA PRO A 196 16.31 -14.22 13.41
C PRO A 196 16.95 -12.95 13.99
N LEU A 197 18.19 -12.66 13.62
CA LEU A 197 18.91 -11.51 14.16
C LEU A 197 18.36 -10.18 13.64
N TRP A 198 17.71 -10.18 12.47
CA TRP A 198 17.10 -8.97 11.92
C TRP A 198 15.94 -8.46 12.77
N LEU A 199 15.20 -9.34 13.46
CA LEU A 199 14.14 -8.92 14.37
C LEU A 199 14.70 -8.09 15.54
N ILE A 200 15.86 -8.49 16.08
CA ILE A 200 16.54 -7.74 17.14
C ILE A 200 16.94 -6.36 16.64
N VAL A 201 17.48 -6.28 15.42
CA VAL A 201 17.90 -5.00 14.80
C VAL A 201 16.69 -4.07 14.58
N GLY A 202 15.58 -4.59 14.06
CA GLY A 202 14.35 -3.84 13.86
C GLY A 202 13.77 -3.30 15.18
N THR A 203 13.61 -4.18 16.17
CA THR A 203 13.07 -3.82 17.49
C THR A 203 13.98 -2.81 18.22
N ALA A 204 15.30 -3.00 18.18
CA ALA A 204 16.23 -2.06 18.78
C ALA A 204 16.20 -0.68 18.11
N ALA A 205 16.09 -0.62 16.77
CA ALA A 205 15.95 0.64 16.07
C ALA A 205 14.64 1.36 16.41
N TYR A 206 13.55 0.60 16.54
CA TYR A 206 12.26 1.13 16.99
C TYR A 206 12.32 1.73 18.39
N ILE A 207 12.90 1.02 19.36
CA ILE A 207 13.06 1.52 20.73
C ILE A 207 13.96 2.76 20.75
N LYS A 208 15.05 2.79 19.96
CA LYS A 208 15.93 3.96 19.89
C LYS A 208 15.22 5.21 19.34
N GLU A 209 14.35 5.03 18.35
CA GLU A 209 13.60 6.14 17.75
C GLU A 209 12.48 6.65 18.68
N THR A 210 11.79 5.74 19.37
CA THR A 210 10.53 6.06 20.07
C THR A 210 10.64 6.13 21.59
N GLY A 211 11.64 5.47 22.18
CA GLY A 211 11.72 5.21 23.62
C GLY A 211 10.66 4.24 24.14
N GLU A 212 9.85 3.59 23.30
CA GLU A 212 8.76 2.70 23.73
C GLU A 212 9.29 1.30 24.07
N PHE A 213 9.82 1.13 25.28
CA PHE A 213 10.28 -0.18 25.77
C PHE A 213 9.15 -1.20 25.99
N ALA A 214 7.91 -0.73 26.19
CA ALA A 214 6.75 -1.58 26.42
C ALA A 214 6.45 -2.56 25.27
N ILE A 215 6.98 -2.32 24.06
CA ILE A 215 6.92 -3.30 22.97
C ILE A 215 7.56 -4.66 23.35
N LEU A 216 8.53 -4.66 24.28
CA LEU A 216 9.19 -5.88 24.76
C LEU A 216 8.32 -6.71 25.71
N ASP A 217 7.26 -6.11 26.25
CA ASP A 217 6.30 -6.75 27.15
C ASP A 217 5.06 -7.26 26.40
N GLU A 218 4.97 -7.03 25.08
CA GLU A 218 3.85 -7.47 24.25
C GLU A 218 3.85 -9.00 24.08
N GLU A 219 2.71 -9.62 24.30
CA GLU A 219 2.51 -11.04 24.03
C GLU A 219 2.40 -11.27 22.51
N VAL A 220 3.30 -12.08 21.98
CA VAL A 220 3.36 -12.42 20.55
C VAL A 220 3.44 -13.95 20.42
N PRO A 221 2.56 -14.58 19.61
CA PRO A 221 2.59 -16.03 19.43
C PRO A 221 3.76 -16.48 18.55
N PHE A 222 4.11 -17.77 18.60
CA PHE A 222 5.01 -18.39 17.62
C PHE A 222 4.18 -19.07 16.51
N ASP A 223 4.71 -19.11 15.28
CA ASP A 223 4.10 -19.70 14.07
C ASP A 223 2.64 -19.28 13.80
N SER A 224 2.28 -18.08 14.26
CA SER A 224 0.92 -17.54 14.19
C SER A 224 -0.13 -18.47 14.83
N ASP A 225 0.28 -19.29 15.81
CA ASP A 225 -0.56 -20.16 16.62
C ASP A 225 -0.85 -19.46 17.97
N PRO A 226 -2.05 -18.89 18.15
CA PRO A 226 -2.41 -18.05 19.31
C PRO A 226 -2.65 -18.84 20.61
#